data_AF-A0A074YGU0-F1
#
_entry.id   AF-A0A074YGU0-F1
#
_cell.length_a   1.000
_cell.length_b   1.000
_cell.length_c   1.000
_cell.angle_alpha   90.00
_cell.angle_beta   90.00
_cell.angle_gamma   90.00
#
_symmetry.space_group_name_H-M   'P 1'
#
loop_
_entity.id
_entity.type
_entity.pdbx_description
1 polymer ?
#
loop_
_entity_poly.entity_id
_entity_poly.type
_entity_poly.pdbx_seq_one_letter_code
_entity_poly.pdbx_strand_id
1 'polypeptide(L)'
;MLSTQYIQNSLAIDSNEMREIQDCAARNKITVSLGFSENDNNSCYIAQALIDSDGKMLMHRRKLKATHMERTIFGDASGDSLLNVAMTSTGRRVGTLACWEHAQPLLKYNTISLKEEIHCAAWPPIVPHQGGPDLWSLSKEGKVYTTAHRFNLLISRTGCQSLSQVYAIESQTFVLHATTVITEKGIKAMSTEAGLLMNSPGGGASAIFGPDGRLLSAPLDSAAEGLIYADLDFTAAIFAKTFLDICGHYSRPDLLWLGCDSRKKLPRVVDSAN
;
A
#
# COMPACT_ATOMS: atom_id res chain seq x y z
N MET A 1 -0.63 26.46 -13.08
CA MET A 1 -0.85 26.19 -11.64
C MET A 1 -0.26 24.83 -11.32
N LEU A 2 0.21 24.60 -10.08
CA LEU A 2 0.83 23.33 -9.69
C LEU A 2 -0.11 22.13 -9.91
N SER A 3 -1.42 22.29 -9.65
CA SER A 3 -2.43 21.26 -9.91
C SER A 3 -2.50 20.81 -11.36
N THR A 4 -2.44 21.75 -12.32
CA THR A 4 -2.42 21.42 -13.76
C THR A 4 -1.19 20.61 -14.13
N GLN A 5 -0.01 21.02 -13.64
CA GLN A 5 1.23 20.30 -13.88
C GLN A 5 1.19 18.90 -13.26
N TYR A 6 0.66 18.78 -12.05
CA TYR A 6 0.51 17.49 -11.36
C TYR A 6 -0.37 16.52 -12.16
N ILE A 7 -1.51 16.98 -12.68
CA ILE A 7 -2.40 16.17 -13.51
C ILE A 7 -1.69 15.76 -14.81
N GLN A 8 -1.02 16.70 -15.50
CA GLN A 8 -0.31 16.42 -16.75
C GLN A 8 0.86 15.43 -16.59
N ASN A 9 1.46 15.36 -15.40
CA ASN A 9 2.54 14.42 -15.07
C ASN A 9 2.04 13.15 -14.37
N SER A 10 0.74 13.00 -14.13
CA SER A 10 0.16 11.77 -13.59
C SER A 10 0.06 10.71 -14.68
N LEU A 11 0.37 9.46 -14.34
CA LEU A 11 0.55 8.36 -15.28
C LEU A 11 -0.80 7.82 -15.76
N ALA A 12 -1.03 7.77 -17.07
CA ALA A 12 -2.18 7.07 -17.62
C ALA A 12 -1.88 5.56 -17.77
N ILE A 13 -2.88 4.71 -17.51
CA ILE A 13 -2.73 3.25 -17.50
C ILE A 13 -2.36 2.68 -18.89
N ASP A 14 -2.76 3.34 -19.96
CA ASP A 14 -2.55 2.98 -21.37
C ASP A 14 -1.46 3.81 -22.06
N SER A 15 -0.63 4.50 -21.27
CA SER A 15 0.47 5.36 -21.73
C SER A 15 1.69 4.58 -22.24
N ASN A 16 2.60 5.27 -22.94
CA ASN A 16 3.90 4.69 -23.34
C ASN A 16 4.80 4.45 -22.13
N GLU A 17 4.71 5.32 -21.12
CA GLU A 17 5.46 5.24 -19.88
C GLU A 17 5.06 4.00 -19.08
N MET A 18 3.77 3.66 -19.02
CA MET A 18 3.31 2.40 -18.42
C MET A 18 3.82 1.19 -19.21
N ARG A 19 3.78 1.25 -20.56
CA ARG A 19 4.34 0.19 -21.42
C ARG A 19 5.83 -0.02 -21.17
N GLU A 20 6.59 1.04 -20.95
CA GLU A 20 8.02 0.94 -20.64
C GLU A 20 8.28 0.18 -19.32
N ILE A 21 7.43 0.39 -18.31
CA ILE A 21 7.47 -0.37 -17.05
C ILE A 21 7.13 -1.84 -17.29
N GLN A 22 6.10 -2.12 -18.10
CA GLN A 22 5.71 -3.48 -18.48
C GLN A 22 6.84 -4.21 -19.23
N ASP A 23 7.46 -3.55 -20.20
CA ASP A 23 8.60 -4.10 -20.95
C ASP A 23 9.82 -4.31 -20.05
N CYS A 24 10.03 -3.43 -19.06
CA CYS A 24 11.08 -3.62 -18.06
C CYS A 24 10.82 -4.86 -17.19
N ALA A 25 9.58 -5.04 -16.72
CA ALA A 25 9.19 -6.23 -15.97
C ALA A 25 9.43 -7.51 -16.78
N ALA A 26 9.00 -7.53 -18.05
CA ALA A 26 9.19 -8.65 -18.98
C ALA A 26 10.67 -8.98 -19.23
N ARG A 27 11.48 -7.96 -19.55
CA ARG A 27 12.92 -8.14 -19.82
C ARG A 27 13.67 -8.71 -18.63
N ASN A 28 13.30 -8.31 -17.42
CA ASN A 28 13.96 -8.72 -16.19
C ASN A 28 13.31 -9.94 -15.52
N LYS A 29 12.19 -10.44 -16.05
CA LYS A 29 11.43 -11.58 -15.50
C LYS A 29 11.03 -11.36 -14.04
N ILE A 30 10.55 -10.16 -13.74
CA ILE A 30 10.11 -9.76 -12.40
C ILE A 30 8.64 -9.38 -12.41
N THR A 31 7.93 -9.76 -11.36
CA THR A 31 6.60 -9.21 -11.07
C THR A 31 6.77 -7.85 -10.39
N VAL A 32 6.03 -6.84 -10.83
CA VAL A 32 6.10 -5.47 -10.30
C VAL A 32 4.75 -5.08 -9.71
N SER A 33 4.75 -4.68 -8.44
CA SER A 33 3.63 -3.97 -7.83
C SER A 33 3.97 -2.48 -7.76
N LEU A 34 3.19 -1.65 -8.45
CA LEU A 34 3.45 -0.22 -8.61
C LEU A 34 2.29 0.59 -8.07
N GLY A 35 2.56 1.50 -7.12
CA GLY A 35 1.63 2.57 -6.74
C GLY A 35 1.92 3.84 -7.54
N PHE A 36 0.88 4.52 -8.05
CA PHE A 36 1.05 5.71 -8.87
C PHE A 36 -0.15 6.67 -8.77
N SER A 37 0.07 7.94 -9.10
CA SER A 37 -1.01 8.89 -9.41
C SER A 37 -1.49 8.60 -10.82
N GLU A 38 -2.71 8.08 -10.94
CA GLU A 38 -3.33 7.76 -12.22
C GLU A 38 -4.01 8.98 -12.83
N ASN A 39 -3.69 9.30 -14.08
CA ASN A 39 -4.48 10.22 -14.89
C ASN A 39 -5.47 9.43 -15.73
N ASP A 40 -6.77 9.66 -15.50
CA ASP A 40 -7.86 9.18 -16.34
C ASP A 40 -8.64 10.40 -16.82
N ASN A 41 -8.37 10.82 -18.05
CA ASN A 41 -9.01 11.97 -18.69
C ASN A 41 -8.96 13.27 -17.86
N ASN A 42 -7.79 13.60 -17.32
CA ASN A 42 -7.51 14.74 -16.44
C ASN A 42 -8.17 14.66 -15.05
N SER A 43 -8.73 13.52 -14.68
CA SER A 43 -9.06 13.19 -13.29
C SER A 43 -7.93 12.38 -12.66
N CYS A 44 -7.59 12.66 -11.40
CA CYS A 44 -6.53 11.96 -10.69
C CYS A 44 -7.09 10.89 -9.76
N TYR A 45 -6.43 9.74 -9.68
CA TYR A 45 -6.73 8.67 -8.73
C TYR A 45 -5.45 8.14 -8.07
N ILE A 46 -5.54 7.69 -6.81
CA ILE A 46 -4.46 6.90 -6.21
C ILE A 46 -4.64 5.47 -6.69
N ALA A 47 -3.71 4.96 -7.49
CA ALA A 47 -3.84 3.66 -8.14
C ALA A 47 -2.70 2.71 -7.79
N GLN A 48 -2.98 1.42 -7.93
CA GLN A 48 -1.99 0.35 -7.87
C GLN A 48 -2.15 -0.59 -9.06
N ALA A 49 -1.03 -1.01 -9.63
CA ALA A 49 -0.93 -1.98 -10.71
C ALA A 49 -0.10 -3.19 -10.25
N LEU A 50 -0.50 -4.38 -10.68
CA LEU A 50 0.32 -5.58 -10.63
C LEU A 50 0.65 -6.02 -12.05
N ILE A 51 1.93 -6.03 -12.38
CA ILE A 51 2.47 -6.40 -13.68
C ILE A 51 3.23 -7.72 -13.51
N ASP A 52 2.92 -8.71 -14.33
CA ASP A 52 3.57 -10.02 -14.26
C ASP A 52 4.99 -10.01 -14.86
N SER A 53 5.72 -11.11 -14.65
CA SER A 53 7.06 -11.34 -15.17
C SER A 53 7.15 -11.43 -16.70
N ASP A 54 6.02 -11.51 -17.40
CA ASP A 54 5.90 -11.43 -18.86
C ASP A 54 5.46 -10.04 -19.36
N GLY A 55 5.33 -9.05 -18.45
CA GLY A 55 4.92 -7.68 -18.74
C GLY A 55 3.40 -7.48 -18.80
N LYS A 56 2.57 -8.52 -18.63
CA LYS A 56 1.10 -8.34 -18.65
C LYS A 56 0.60 -7.68 -17.36
N MET A 57 -0.34 -6.76 -17.52
CA MET A 57 -1.10 -6.21 -16.40
C MET A 57 -2.06 -7.28 -15.87
N LEU A 58 -1.85 -7.73 -14.63
CA LEU A 58 -2.70 -8.72 -13.95
C LEU A 58 -3.86 -8.07 -13.20
N MET A 59 -3.61 -6.88 -12.64
CA MET A 59 -4.57 -6.18 -11.81
C MET A 59 -4.27 -4.69 -11.84
N HIS A 60 -5.33 -3.89 -11.95
CA HIS A 60 -5.35 -2.46 -11.72
C HIS A 60 -6.45 -2.16 -10.72
N ARG A 61 -6.16 -1.34 -9.72
CA ARG A 61 -7.12 -0.89 -8.73
C ARG A 61 -6.88 0.57 -8.37
N ARG A 62 -7.94 1.23 -7.88
CA ARG A 62 -7.86 2.54 -7.27
C ARG A 62 -8.11 2.42 -5.77
N LYS A 63 -7.54 3.34 -4.98
CA LYS A 63 -7.80 3.47 -3.54
C LYS A 63 -9.29 3.74 -3.33
N LEU A 64 -9.94 2.95 -2.48
CA LEU A 64 -11.40 3.01 -2.32
C LEU A 64 -11.88 4.38 -1.83
N LYS A 65 -11.12 4.99 -0.92
CA LYS A 65 -11.44 6.31 -0.39
C LYS A 65 -10.18 7.13 -0.17
N ALA A 66 -10.09 8.28 -0.83
CA ALA A 66 -9.05 9.25 -0.56
C ALA A 66 -9.15 9.76 0.90
N THR A 67 -8.01 9.89 1.57
CA THR A 67 -7.90 10.28 2.98
C THR A 67 -7.68 11.78 3.11
N HIS A 68 -8.53 12.45 3.91
CA HIS A 68 -8.32 13.84 4.32
C HIS A 68 -7.98 14.77 3.12
N MET A 69 -6.81 15.41 3.11
CA MET A 69 -6.39 16.33 2.03
C MET A 69 -6.25 15.66 0.66
N GLU A 70 -6.06 14.34 0.58
CA GLU A 70 -6.05 13.64 -0.71
C GLU A 70 -7.38 13.85 -1.47
N ARG A 71 -8.50 14.06 -0.76
CA ARG A 71 -9.84 14.29 -1.35
C ARG A 71 -9.94 15.58 -2.17
N THR A 72 -8.98 16.48 -2.06
CA THR A 72 -8.96 17.71 -2.86
C THR A 72 -8.39 17.49 -4.26
N ILE A 73 -7.74 16.34 -4.50
CA ILE A 73 -7.06 16.01 -5.75
C ILE A 73 -7.63 14.71 -6.35
N PHE A 74 -7.82 13.68 -5.51
CA PHE A 74 -8.07 12.32 -5.96
C PHE A 74 -9.54 11.92 -5.87
N GLY A 75 -10.03 11.26 -6.92
CA GLY A 75 -11.32 10.58 -6.94
C GLY A 75 -11.31 9.25 -6.21
N ASP A 76 -12.50 8.72 -5.95
CA ASP A 76 -12.71 7.42 -5.32
C ASP A 76 -12.72 6.28 -6.37
N ALA A 77 -12.40 5.08 -5.93
CA ALA A 77 -12.53 3.87 -6.74
C ALA A 77 -13.99 3.42 -6.92
N SER A 78 -14.17 2.38 -7.75
CA SER A 78 -15.43 1.66 -7.90
C SER A 78 -15.31 0.22 -7.38
N GLY A 79 -16.40 -0.56 -7.46
CA GLY A 79 -16.48 -1.91 -6.90
C GLY A 79 -15.45 -2.90 -7.46
N ASP A 80 -14.99 -2.68 -8.69
CA ASP A 80 -13.95 -3.49 -9.34
C ASP A 80 -12.63 -3.46 -8.57
N SER A 81 -12.33 -2.38 -7.85
CA SER A 81 -11.13 -2.27 -7.02
C SER A 81 -11.14 -3.12 -5.73
N LEU A 82 -12.25 -3.83 -5.47
CA LEU A 82 -12.33 -4.90 -4.46
C LEU A 82 -11.68 -6.21 -4.93
N LEU A 83 -11.43 -6.37 -6.24
CA LEU A 83 -10.68 -7.50 -6.80
C LEU A 83 -9.18 -7.18 -6.79
N ASN A 84 -8.64 -7.02 -5.58
CA ASN A 84 -7.31 -6.50 -5.33
C ASN A 84 -6.25 -7.57 -5.06
N VAL A 85 -6.50 -8.82 -5.47
CA VAL A 85 -5.58 -9.95 -5.39
C VAL A 85 -5.54 -10.64 -6.75
N ALA A 86 -4.34 -10.88 -7.28
CA ALA A 86 -4.16 -11.54 -8.57
C ALA A 86 -3.11 -12.66 -8.50
N MET A 87 -3.33 -13.68 -9.33
CA MET A 87 -2.42 -14.81 -9.52
C MET A 87 -1.30 -14.40 -10.47
N THR A 88 -0.04 -14.62 -10.06
CA THR A 88 1.15 -14.37 -10.89
C THR A 88 1.55 -15.64 -11.66
N SER A 89 2.34 -15.48 -12.73
CA SER A 89 3.00 -16.58 -13.44
C SER A 89 3.84 -17.50 -12.56
N THR A 90 4.30 -17.01 -11.40
CA THR A 90 5.03 -17.80 -10.39
C THR A 90 4.13 -18.72 -9.54
N GLY A 91 2.81 -18.68 -9.77
CA GLY A 91 1.83 -19.47 -9.01
C GLY A 91 1.50 -18.89 -7.64
N ARG A 92 1.92 -17.65 -7.36
CA ARG A 92 1.64 -16.94 -6.10
C ARG A 92 0.57 -15.88 -6.28
N ARG A 93 -0.31 -15.76 -5.28
CA ARG A 93 -1.28 -14.67 -5.22
C ARG A 93 -0.70 -13.44 -4.53
N VAL A 94 -0.76 -12.31 -5.22
CA VAL A 94 -0.29 -11.02 -4.72
C VAL A 94 -1.47 -10.07 -4.57
N GLY A 95 -1.65 -9.53 -3.37
CA GLY A 95 -2.66 -8.52 -3.09
C GLY A 95 -2.09 -7.16 -2.75
N THR A 96 -2.95 -6.14 -2.81
CA THR A 96 -2.51 -4.75 -2.68
C THR A 96 -3.56 -3.89 -1.96
N LEU A 97 -3.08 -3.03 -1.05
CA LEU A 97 -3.85 -1.97 -0.40
C LEU A 97 -2.96 -0.73 -0.19
N ALA A 98 -3.60 0.42 0.00
CA ALA A 98 -2.92 1.71 0.16
C ALA A 98 -3.30 2.41 1.48
N CYS A 99 -2.27 2.74 2.28
CA CYS A 99 -2.38 3.62 3.45
C CYS A 99 -3.51 3.19 4.41
N TRP A 100 -4.49 4.04 4.69
CA TRP A 100 -5.58 3.75 5.63
C TRP A 100 -6.57 2.68 5.20
N GLU A 101 -6.47 2.13 3.98
CA GLU A 101 -7.20 0.92 3.63
C GLU A 101 -6.87 -0.24 4.58
N HIS A 102 -5.65 -0.29 5.12
CA HIS A 102 -5.22 -1.27 6.14
C HIS A 102 -5.90 -1.08 7.51
N ALA A 103 -6.65 0.00 7.71
CA ALA A 103 -7.46 0.21 8.91
C ALA A 103 -8.94 -0.14 8.70
N GLN A 104 -9.37 -0.46 7.48
CA GLN A 104 -10.76 -0.78 7.17
C GLN A 104 -11.04 -2.29 7.36
N PRO A 105 -11.74 -2.72 8.43
CA PRO A 105 -11.84 -4.14 8.75
C PRO A 105 -12.53 -4.97 7.65
N LEU A 106 -13.59 -4.44 7.04
CA LEU A 106 -14.32 -5.14 5.98
C LEU A 106 -13.48 -5.27 4.70
N LEU A 107 -12.68 -4.26 4.36
CA LEU A 107 -11.81 -4.28 3.19
C LEU A 107 -10.63 -5.24 3.39
N LYS A 108 -10.02 -5.22 4.58
CA LYS A 108 -9.00 -6.20 4.97
C LYS A 108 -9.57 -7.61 4.86
N TYR A 109 -10.73 -7.86 5.47
CA TYR A 109 -11.38 -9.17 5.43
C TYR A 109 -11.68 -9.63 3.99
N ASN A 110 -12.19 -8.74 3.13
CA ASN A 110 -12.36 -9.02 1.70
C ASN A 110 -11.05 -9.48 1.07
N THR A 111 -9.98 -8.71 1.23
CA THR A 111 -8.65 -8.99 0.64
C THR A 111 -8.09 -10.33 1.14
N ILE A 112 -8.14 -10.57 2.46
CA ILE A 112 -7.68 -11.82 3.09
C ILE A 112 -8.51 -13.01 2.59
N SER A 113 -9.81 -12.83 2.35
CA SER A 113 -10.69 -13.90 1.83
C SER A 113 -10.31 -14.34 0.41
N LEU A 114 -9.64 -13.48 -0.37
CA LEU A 114 -9.08 -13.80 -1.68
C LEU A 114 -7.76 -14.59 -1.60
N LYS A 115 -7.31 -14.94 -0.39
CA LYS A 115 -6.20 -15.87 -0.12
C LYS A 115 -4.86 -15.44 -0.69
N GLU A 116 -4.54 -14.16 -0.65
CA GLU A 116 -3.20 -13.67 -1.01
C GLU A 116 -2.11 -14.39 -0.18
N GLU A 117 -0.90 -14.47 -0.73
CA GLU A 117 0.27 -15.04 -0.07
C GLU A 117 1.36 -13.99 0.16
N ILE A 118 1.36 -12.97 -0.70
CA ILE A 118 2.20 -11.77 -0.62
C ILE A 118 1.26 -10.57 -0.68
N HIS A 119 1.47 -9.60 0.21
CA HIS A 119 0.70 -8.37 0.27
C HIS A 119 1.60 -7.15 0.10
N CYS A 120 1.33 -6.31 -0.91
CA CYS A 120 2.03 -5.05 -1.10
C CYS A 120 1.25 -3.90 -0.46
N ALA A 121 1.78 -3.39 0.65
CA ALA A 121 1.22 -2.28 1.41
C ALA A 121 1.91 -0.97 0.98
N ALA A 122 1.21 -0.14 0.21
CA ALA A 122 1.72 1.14 -0.25
C ALA A 122 1.42 2.25 0.77
N TRP A 123 2.45 2.96 1.22
CA TRP A 123 2.34 4.05 2.18
C TRP A 123 3.01 5.33 1.66
N PRO A 124 2.48 6.51 2.01
CA PRO A 124 3.15 7.78 1.73
C PRO A 124 4.47 7.87 2.52
N PRO A 125 5.29 8.91 2.28
CA PRO A 125 6.38 9.25 3.19
C PRO A 125 5.88 9.38 4.63
N ILE A 126 6.62 8.83 5.58
CA ILE A 126 6.27 8.84 7.00
C ILE A 126 7.35 9.58 7.80
N VAL A 127 6.97 10.70 8.41
CA VAL A 127 7.87 11.54 9.20
C VAL A 127 7.82 11.20 10.69
N PRO A 128 8.92 11.35 11.45
CA PRO A 128 8.90 11.17 12.90
C PRO A 128 7.89 12.10 13.59
N HIS A 129 7.17 11.60 14.60
CA HIS A 129 6.28 12.43 15.41
C HIS A 129 7.09 13.45 16.20
N GLN A 130 6.73 14.74 16.10
CA GLN A 130 7.47 15.85 16.71
C GLN A 130 6.90 16.28 18.08
N GLY A 131 6.01 15.48 18.70
CA GLY A 131 5.31 15.84 19.93
C GLY A 131 4.18 16.87 19.74
N GLY A 132 3.84 17.18 18.48
CA GLY A 132 2.76 18.11 18.10
C GLY A 132 1.37 17.47 18.02
N PRO A 133 0.36 18.19 17.50
CA PRO A 133 -1.02 17.73 17.42
C PRO A 133 -1.27 16.66 16.35
N ASP A 134 -0.27 16.34 15.52
CA ASP A 134 -0.39 15.33 14.47
C ASP A 134 -0.68 13.94 15.04
N LEU A 135 -1.35 13.10 14.23
CA LEU A 135 -1.71 11.76 14.65
C LEU A 135 -0.45 10.89 14.79
N TRP A 136 -0.26 10.29 15.95
CA TRP A 136 0.81 9.31 16.18
C TRP A 136 0.74 8.14 15.17
N SER A 137 -0.47 7.73 14.80
CA SER A 137 -0.71 6.66 13.84
C SER A 137 -0.23 6.97 12.42
N LEU A 138 0.05 8.25 12.11
CA LEU A 138 0.64 8.72 10.84
C LEU A 138 2.17 8.87 10.87
N SER A 139 2.82 8.54 11.99
CA SER A 139 4.21 8.94 12.24
C SER A 139 5.20 7.77 12.25
N LYS A 140 6.44 8.10 11.90
CA LYS A 140 7.65 7.31 12.19
C LYS A 140 7.99 7.59 13.65
N GLU A 141 8.73 6.71 14.30
CA GLU A 141 9.07 6.92 15.71
C GLU A 141 9.87 8.20 15.91
N GLY A 142 9.47 9.01 16.90
CA GLY A 142 10.34 9.95 17.60
C GLY A 142 10.89 9.30 18.87
N LYS A 143 12.07 9.72 19.33
CA LYS A 143 12.68 9.25 20.60
C LYS A 143 11.69 9.39 21.75
N VAL A 144 11.23 8.27 22.31
CA VAL A 144 10.56 8.27 23.61
C VAL A 144 11.66 8.36 24.68
N TYR A 145 11.88 9.54 25.25
CA TYR A 145 12.63 9.67 26.49
C TYR A 145 11.73 9.18 27.64
N THR A 146 11.70 7.88 27.91
CA THR A 146 11.20 7.39 29.20
C THR A 146 12.38 7.13 30.12
N THR A 147 12.51 7.94 31.17
CA THR A 147 13.51 7.81 32.24
C THR A 147 13.18 6.65 33.19
N ALA A 148 12.71 5.51 32.67
CA ALA A 148 12.29 4.39 33.50
C ALA A 148 12.55 3.04 32.82
N HIS A 149 13.58 2.37 33.36
CA HIS A 149 13.93 0.94 33.25
C HIS A 149 15.14 0.59 32.37
N ARG A 150 16.16 0.06 33.06
CA ARG A 150 17.48 -0.40 32.58
C ARG A 150 17.41 -1.71 31.77
N PHE A 151 16.51 -1.79 30.80
CA PHE A 151 16.53 -2.83 29.77
C PHE A 151 16.27 -2.16 28.43
N ASN A 152 17.36 -1.85 27.72
CA ASN A 152 17.29 -1.40 26.32
C ASN A 152 16.95 -2.62 25.45
N LEU A 153 15.67 -2.96 25.39
CA LEU A 153 15.14 -3.74 24.28
C LEU A 153 14.33 -2.75 23.42
N LEU A 154 14.96 -2.23 22.37
CA LEU A 154 14.27 -1.48 21.32
C LEU A 154 13.25 -2.41 20.65
N ILE A 155 12.05 -2.50 21.21
CA ILE A 155 10.86 -2.89 20.44
C ILE A 155 10.11 -1.60 20.16
N SER A 156 10.73 -0.73 19.38
CA SER A 156 10.00 0.37 18.76
C SER A 156 9.25 -0.17 17.55
N ARG A 157 7.93 -0.02 17.53
CA ARG A 157 7.08 -0.40 16.40
C ARG A 157 6.23 0.81 16.01
N THR A 158 6.46 1.33 14.79
CA THR A 158 5.89 2.58 14.24
C THR A 158 4.38 2.51 14.03
N GLY A 159 3.69 3.65 13.91
CA GLY A 159 2.22 3.68 13.76
C GLY A 159 1.70 2.98 12.49
N CYS A 160 2.29 3.28 11.34
CA CYS A 160 1.91 2.71 10.05
C CYS A 160 2.48 1.31 9.80
N GLN A 161 3.72 1.01 10.23
CA GLN A 161 4.21 -0.37 10.14
C GLN A 161 3.47 -1.28 11.11
N SER A 162 2.95 -0.77 12.24
CA SER A 162 2.07 -1.57 13.11
C SER A 162 0.84 -2.07 12.36
N LEU A 163 0.25 -1.25 11.49
CA LEU A 163 -0.87 -1.70 10.65
C LEU A 163 -0.44 -2.77 9.65
N SER A 164 0.71 -2.61 8.98
CA SER A 164 1.24 -3.65 8.09
C SER A 164 1.64 -4.94 8.82
N GLN A 165 2.18 -4.82 10.04
CA GLN A 165 2.57 -5.96 10.87
C GLN A 165 1.35 -6.71 11.40
N VAL A 166 0.33 -5.98 11.87
CA VAL A 166 -0.96 -6.57 12.25
C VAL A 166 -1.62 -7.20 11.03
N TYR A 167 -1.57 -6.56 9.87
CA TYR A 167 -2.08 -7.15 8.63
C TYR A 167 -1.38 -8.47 8.30
N ALA A 168 -0.05 -8.56 8.47
CA ALA A 168 0.71 -9.79 8.26
C ALA A 168 0.19 -10.92 9.17
N ILE A 169 -0.03 -10.63 10.46
CA ILE A 169 -0.56 -11.58 11.45
C ILE A 169 -2.00 -12.00 11.10
N GLU A 170 -2.86 -11.04 10.76
CA GLU A 170 -4.26 -11.29 10.43
C GLU A 170 -4.43 -12.15 9.17
N SER A 171 -3.64 -11.85 8.15
CA SER A 171 -3.70 -12.54 6.85
C SER A 171 -2.87 -13.84 6.80
N GLN A 172 -1.89 -13.98 7.71
CA GLN A 172 -0.80 -14.96 7.64
C GLN A 172 -0.06 -14.91 6.29
N THR A 173 0.30 -13.71 5.83
CA THR A 173 0.99 -13.48 4.56
C THR A 173 2.28 -12.68 4.74
N PHE A 174 3.14 -12.70 3.73
CA PHE A 174 4.29 -11.81 3.70
C PHE A 174 3.86 -10.41 3.31
N VAL A 175 4.18 -9.40 4.12
CA VAL A 175 3.80 -8.01 3.84
C VAL A 175 5.02 -7.20 3.42
N LEU A 176 4.98 -6.68 2.20
CA LEU A 176 5.92 -5.73 1.63
C LEU A 176 5.41 -4.31 1.94
N HIS A 177 5.93 -3.70 2.99
CA HIS A 177 5.61 -2.32 3.38
C HIS A 177 6.51 -1.36 2.60
N ALA A 178 5.94 -0.60 1.66
CA ALA A 178 6.68 0.29 0.79
C ALA A 178 6.32 1.76 1.05
N THR A 179 7.35 2.60 1.19
CA THR A 179 7.24 4.04 1.47
C THR A 179 8.07 4.84 0.48
N THR A 180 7.64 6.05 0.16
CA THR A 180 8.43 6.98 -0.67
C THR A 180 9.37 7.83 0.20
N VAL A 181 10.53 8.21 -0.35
CA VAL A 181 11.46 9.15 0.27
C VAL A 181 11.24 10.55 -0.29
N ILE A 182 11.15 11.54 0.59
CA ILE A 182 11.11 12.97 0.24
C ILE A 182 12.55 13.44 0.07
N THR A 183 12.82 14.05 -1.08
CA THR A 183 14.10 14.68 -1.40
C THR A 183 13.96 16.20 -1.37
N GLU A 184 15.07 16.92 -1.22
CA GLU A 184 15.08 18.38 -1.34
C GLU A 184 14.52 18.87 -2.69
N LYS A 185 14.79 18.11 -3.77
CA LYS A 185 14.26 18.40 -5.09
C LYS A 185 12.73 18.26 -5.12
N GLY A 186 12.19 17.22 -4.48
CA GLY A 186 10.75 17.00 -4.35
C GLY A 186 10.05 18.14 -3.61
N ILE A 187 10.65 18.62 -2.52
CA ILE A 187 10.13 19.74 -1.73
C ILE A 187 10.02 21.00 -2.59
N LYS A 188 11.10 21.36 -3.29
CA LYS A 188 11.14 22.53 -4.18
C LYS A 188 10.15 22.42 -5.34
N ALA A 189 10.04 21.23 -5.93
CA ALA A 189 9.13 20.98 -7.05
C ALA A 189 7.66 21.09 -6.64
N MET A 190 7.33 20.69 -5.41
CA MET A 190 5.96 20.71 -4.89
C MET A 190 5.63 21.95 -4.06
N SER A 191 6.58 22.88 -3.90
CA SER A 191 6.46 24.08 -3.06
C SER A 191 6.00 23.79 -1.62
N THR A 192 6.55 22.73 -1.01
CA THR A 192 6.16 22.29 0.34
C THR A 192 7.03 22.86 1.47
N GLU A 193 7.99 23.74 1.18
CA GLU A 193 8.94 24.30 2.16
C GLU A 193 8.24 24.95 3.36
N ALA A 194 7.17 25.70 3.10
CA ALA A 194 6.37 26.37 4.12
C ALA A 194 5.15 25.55 4.58
N GLY A 195 5.01 24.32 4.07
CA GLY A 195 3.89 23.43 4.38
C GLY A 195 4.00 22.82 5.78
N LEU A 196 2.87 22.36 6.31
CA LEU A 196 2.81 21.65 7.60
C LEU A 196 3.38 20.23 7.52
N LEU A 197 3.32 19.60 6.34
CA LEU A 197 3.73 18.22 6.11
C LEU A 197 4.64 18.16 4.88
N MET A 198 5.49 17.13 4.84
CA MET A 198 6.37 16.83 3.71
C MET A 198 7.31 17.99 3.31
N ASN A 199 7.78 18.74 4.31
CA ASN A 199 8.59 19.95 4.17
C ASN A 199 10.11 19.72 4.42
N SER A 200 10.50 18.48 4.72
CA SER A 200 11.88 18.09 5.04
C SER A 200 12.22 16.75 4.40
N PRO A 201 13.50 16.52 4.01
CA PRO A 201 13.93 15.24 3.49
C PRO A 201 13.73 14.10 4.50
N GLY A 202 13.36 12.92 4.01
CA GLY A 202 13.08 11.77 4.88
C GLY A 202 11.87 10.98 4.41
N GLY A 203 11.11 10.42 5.35
CA GLY A 203 9.86 9.71 5.01
C GLY A 203 10.02 8.22 4.73
N GLY A 204 11.24 7.74 4.46
CA GLY A 204 11.52 6.32 4.24
C GLY A 204 11.33 5.49 5.51
N ALA A 205 10.50 4.45 5.43
CA ALA A 205 10.27 3.46 6.47
C ALA A 205 9.87 2.08 5.90
N SER A 206 10.31 1.78 4.67
CA SER A 206 10.03 0.50 4.00
C SER A 206 10.53 -0.69 4.84
N ALA A 207 9.78 -1.79 4.80
CA ALA A 207 10.05 -2.99 5.60
C ALA A 207 9.38 -4.24 4.99
N ILE A 208 9.85 -5.42 5.38
CA ILE A 208 9.26 -6.70 5.01
C ILE A 208 8.88 -7.45 6.28
N PHE A 209 7.62 -7.88 6.39
CA PHE A 209 7.11 -8.66 7.53
C PHE A 209 6.77 -10.08 7.11
N GLY A 210 7.10 -11.04 7.97
CA GLY A 210 6.68 -12.43 7.84
C GLY A 210 5.23 -12.64 8.30
N PRO A 211 4.64 -13.83 8.00
CA PRO A 211 3.26 -14.18 8.34
C PRO A 211 2.87 -14.10 9.82
N ASP A 212 3.84 -14.15 10.72
CA ASP A 212 3.64 -13.98 12.17
C ASP A 212 3.93 -12.56 12.67
N GLY A 213 4.15 -11.63 11.73
CA GLY A 213 4.50 -10.24 11.99
C GLY A 213 5.97 -9.98 12.28
N ARG A 214 6.87 -10.98 12.25
CA ARG A 214 8.31 -10.71 12.47
C ARG A 214 8.88 -9.82 11.36
N LEU A 215 9.78 -8.92 11.70
CA LEU A 215 10.52 -8.11 10.71
C LEU A 215 11.58 -9.01 10.04
N LEU A 216 11.60 -9.03 8.72
CA LEU A 216 12.53 -9.82 7.89
C LEU A 216 13.62 -8.96 7.23
N SER A 217 13.38 -7.66 7.10
CA SER A 217 14.30 -6.73 6.44
C SER A 217 15.18 -5.97 7.42
N ALA A 218 16.40 -5.63 7.00
CA ALA A 218 17.19 -4.60 7.65
C ALA A 218 16.58 -3.20 7.43
N PRO A 219 16.67 -2.28 8.40
CA PRO A 219 16.19 -0.92 8.24
C PRO A 219 17.09 -0.12 7.28
N LEU A 220 16.49 0.81 6.54
CA LEU A 220 17.18 1.86 5.80
C LEU A 220 17.06 3.20 6.53
N ASP A 221 18.02 4.09 6.31
CA ASP A 221 17.91 5.47 6.77
C ASP A 221 16.69 6.15 6.12
N SER A 222 15.97 7.01 6.87
CA SER A 222 14.73 7.63 6.37
C SER A 222 14.92 8.49 5.12
N ALA A 223 16.09 9.08 4.95
CA ALA A 223 16.41 9.98 3.86
C ALA A 223 17.14 9.26 2.71
N ALA A 224 17.47 7.98 2.86
CA ALA A 224 18.15 7.20 1.85
C ALA A 224 17.17 6.45 0.94
N GLU A 225 17.37 6.59 -0.37
CA GLU A 225 16.78 5.71 -1.36
C GLU A 225 17.56 4.38 -1.36
N GLY A 226 16.86 3.26 -1.51
CA GLY A 226 17.50 1.95 -1.51
C GLY A 226 16.54 0.81 -1.76
N LEU A 227 17.11 -0.38 -1.96
CA LEU A 227 16.38 -1.61 -2.19
C LEU A 227 16.44 -2.47 -0.92
N ILE A 228 15.28 -3.01 -0.54
CA ILE A 228 15.14 -3.93 0.59
C ILE A 228 14.80 -5.30 0.04
N TYR A 229 15.53 -6.31 0.51
CA TYR A 229 15.39 -7.70 0.06
C TYR A 229 15.14 -8.63 1.25
N ALA A 230 14.37 -9.67 0.99
CA ALA A 230 14.22 -10.83 1.87
C ALA A 230 13.82 -12.05 1.04
N ASP A 231 14.32 -13.23 1.43
CA ASP A 231 13.86 -14.50 0.88
C ASP A 231 12.60 -14.95 1.63
N LEU A 232 11.56 -15.34 0.89
CA LEU A 232 10.25 -15.69 1.44
C LEU A 232 10.07 -17.21 1.50
N ASP A 233 10.12 -17.78 2.70
CA ASP A 233 9.81 -19.19 2.94
C ASP A 233 8.29 -19.37 3.18
N PHE A 234 7.56 -19.76 2.14
CA PHE A 234 6.11 -19.96 2.20
C PHE A 234 5.66 -21.06 3.17
N THR A 235 6.55 -21.93 3.67
CA THR A 235 6.18 -22.88 4.72
C THR A 235 5.86 -22.17 6.04
N ALA A 236 6.44 -20.99 6.29
CA ALA A 236 6.14 -20.17 7.46
C ALA A 236 4.68 -19.69 7.48
N ALA A 237 4.10 -19.40 6.31
CA ALA A 237 2.68 -19.03 6.19
C ALA A 237 1.77 -20.20 6.53
N ILE A 238 2.12 -21.41 6.08
CA ILE A 238 1.40 -22.65 6.42
C ILE A 238 1.44 -22.89 7.93
N PHE A 239 2.62 -22.75 8.54
CA PHE A 239 2.78 -22.88 10.00
C PHE A 239 1.97 -21.85 10.78
N ALA A 240 1.99 -20.57 10.38
CA ALA A 240 1.17 -19.55 11.04
C ALA A 240 -0.34 -19.89 10.98
N LYS A 241 -0.80 -20.40 9.83
CA LYS A 241 -2.19 -20.85 9.65
C LYS A 241 -2.58 -22.04 10.52
N THR A 242 -1.65 -22.87 11.03
CA THR A 242 -2.03 -23.94 11.96
C THR A 242 -2.53 -23.41 13.30
N PHE A 243 -2.11 -22.19 13.68
CA PHE A 243 -2.55 -21.54 14.92
C PHE A 243 -3.78 -20.66 14.68
N LEU A 244 -3.77 -19.85 13.63
CA LEU A 244 -4.80 -18.86 13.35
C LEU A 244 -4.98 -18.73 11.83
N ASP A 245 -6.16 -19.05 11.29
CA ASP A 245 -6.54 -18.76 9.90
C ASP A 245 -7.87 -18.00 9.87
N ILE A 246 -7.78 -16.67 9.83
CA ILE A 246 -8.91 -15.74 10.06
C ILE A 246 -10.06 -15.96 9.07
N CYS A 247 -9.76 -16.26 7.82
CA CYS A 247 -10.76 -16.56 6.79
C CYS A 247 -10.86 -18.07 6.50
N GLY A 248 -10.36 -18.92 7.40
CA GLY A 248 -10.41 -20.38 7.29
C GLY A 248 -11.01 -20.99 8.55
N HIS A 249 -10.27 -21.88 9.22
CA HIS A 249 -10.80 -22.65 10.36
C HIS A 249 -11.13 -21.79 11.60
N TYR A 250 -10.62 -20.57 11.69
CA TYR A 250 -10.96 -19.64 12.78
C TYR A 250 -12.18 -18.76 12.45
N SER A 251 -12.73 -18.87 11.25
CA SER A 251 -13.92 -18.12 10.82
C SER A 251 -15.23 -18.82 11.20
N ARG A 252 -16.30 -18.04 11.38
CA ARG A 252 -17.67 -18.52 11.61
C ARG A 252 -18.64 -17.91 10.59
N PRO A 253 -18.59 -18.33 9.31
CA PRO A 253 -19.41 -17.76 8.24
C PRO A 253 -20.91 -18.01 8.44
N ASP A 254 -21.27 -18.99 9.27
CA ASP A 254 -22.64 -19.23 9.72
C ASP A 254 -23.17 -18.15 10.68
N LEU A 255 -22.26 -17.39 11.35
CA LEU A 255 -22.61 -16.32 12.28
C LEU A 255 -22.36 -14.92 11.70
N LEU A 256 -21.21 -14.72 11.04
CA LEU A 256 -20.77 -13.43 10.50
C LEU A 256 -20.30 -13.62 9.06
N TRP A 257 -20.90 -12.85 8.14
CA TRP A 257 -20.58 -12.91 6.72
C TRP A 257 -20.37 -11.50 6.14
N LEU A 258 -19.65 -11.45 5.02
CA LEU A 258 -19.37 -10.21 4.28
C LEU A 258 -20.09 -10.24 2.92
N GLY A 259 -20.87 -9.21 2.63
CA GLY A 259 -21.43 -8.96 1.30
C GLY A 259 -20.62 -7.91 0.54
N CYS A 260 -20.29 -8.19 -0.73
CA CYS A 260 -19.52 -7.30 -1.59
C CYS A 260 -20.24 -7.03 -2.92
N ASP A 261 -20.19 -5.78 -3.40
CA ASP A 261 -20.62 -5.40 -4.75
C ASP A 261 -19.39 -5.01 -5.57
N SER A 262 -18.83 -5.97 -6.30
CA SER A 262 -17.60 -5.80 -7.10
C SER A 262 -17.85 -5.20 -8.49
N ARG A 263 -19.09 -4.81 -8.82
CA ARG A 263 -19.39 -4.27 -10.14
C ARG A 263 -18.86 -2.85 -10.25
N LYS A 264 -18.17 -2.57 -11.36
CA LYS A 264 -17.82 -1.20 -11.73
C LYS A 264 -19.08 -0.38 -11.95
N LYS A 265 -19.23 0.70 -11.20
CA LYS A 265 -20.29 1.70 -11.33
C LYS A 265 -19.73 2.88 -12.13
N LEU A 266 -20.27 3.06 -13.33
CA LEU A 266 -19.95 4.18 -14.21
C LEU A 266 -21.04 5.25 -14.12
N PRO A 267 -20.73 6.53 -14.41
CA PRO A 267 -21.75 7.54 -14.64
C PRO A 267 -22.76 7.02 -15.67
N ARG A 268 -24.04 6.96 -15.30
CA ARG A 268 -25.08 6.53 -16.23
C ARG A 268 -25.42 7.70 -17.15
N VAL A 269 -25.14 7.53 -18.44
CA VAL A 269 -25.81 8.31 -19.49
C VAL A 269 -27.09 7.54 -19.80
N VAL A 270 -28.21 8.00 -19.24
CA VAL A 270 -29.51 7.52 -19.68
C VAL A 270 -29.86 8.39 -20.88
N ASP A 271 -29.76 7.82 -22.08
CA ASP A 271 -30.37 8.45 -23.25
C ASP A 271 -31.88 8.45 -22.99
N SER A 272 -32.45 9.63 -22.75
CA SER A 272 -33.89 9.82 -22.76
C SER A 272 -34.36 9.68 -24.21
N ALA A 273 -34.56 8.44 -24.66
CA ALA A 273 -35.15 8.13 -25.94
C ALA A 273 -36.36 7.20 -25.73
N ASN A 274 -37.53 7.86 -25.80
CA ASN A 274 -38.90 7.36 -25.98
C ASN A 274 -39.63 6.75 -24.77
#